data_AF-A0A7S3FFR8-F1
#
_entry.id   AF-A0A7S3FFR8-F1
#
_cell.length_a   1.000
_cell.length_b   1.000
_cell.length_c   1.000
_cell.angle_alpha   90.00
_cell.angle_beta   90.00
_cell.angle_gamma   90.00
#
_symmetry.space_group_name_H-M   'P 1'
#
loop_
_entity.id
_entity.type
_entity.pdbx_description
1 polymer ?
#
loop_
_entity_poly.entity_id
_entity_poly.type
_entity_poly.pdbx_seq_one_letter_code
_entity_poly.pdbx_strand_id
1 'polypeptide(L)'
;GFLTEQGPFRPDKDGNININDFAWTKRANMIFVEQPAGVGFSTVSDDADLTTGDEQASADFVNAVGVFFDKFSALRGNEFFVASESWGGHYAPWFSRAIIRAQAAG
;
A
#
# COMPACT_ATOMS: atom_id res chain seq x y z
N GLY A 1 0.19 -9.64 4.83
CA GLY A 1 -0.07 -8.39 5.58
C GLY A 1 -1.46 -8.38 6.20
N PHE A 2 -2.47 -7.94 5.45
CA PHE A 2 -3.82 -7.66 5.99
C PHE A 2 -4.47 -8.82 6.77
N LEU A 3 -4.49 -10.04 6.22
CA LEU A 3 -5.20 -11.17 6.84
C LEU A 3 -4.31 -12.06 7.73
N THR A 4 -3.00 -12.00 7.62
CA THR A 4 -2.12 -13.03 8.20
C THR A 4 -1.04 -12.49 9.12
N GLU A 5 -0.92 -11.16 9.22
CA GLU A 5 0.17 -10.51 9.96
C GLU A 5 -0.36 -9.38 10.85
N GLN A 6 -0.26 -8.12 10.41
CA GLN A 6 -0.53 -6.93 11.22
C GLN A 6 -1.94 -6.34 11.05
N GLY A 7 -2.76 -6.86 10.14
CA GLY A 7 -4.12 -6.37 9.94
C GLY A 7 -5.13 -6.86 10.99
N PRO A 8 -6.38 -6.37 10.92
CA PRO A 8 -7.40 -6.53 11.97
C PRO A 8 -7.98 -7.94 12.09
N PHE A 9 -7.76 -8.80 11.09
CA PHE A 9 -8.42 -10.09 10.99
C PHE A 9 -7.42 -11.23 10.74
N ARG A 10 -7.80 -12.45 11.11
CA ARG A 10 -7.08 -13.69 10.80
C ARG A 10 -8.04 -14.81 10.39
N PRO A 11 -7.84 -15.45 9.22
CA PRO A 11 -8.59 -16.63 8.85
C PRO A 11 -8.12 -17.83 9.70
N ASP A 12 -9.06 -18.69 10.09
CA ASP A 12 -8.74 -20.02 10.63
C ASP A 12 -8.69 -21.09 9.52
N LYS A 13 -8.41 -22.33 9.91
CA LYS A 13 -8.30 -23.47 8.98
C LYS A 13 -9.61 -23.80 8.25
N ASP A 14 -10.75 -23.36 8.78
CA ASP A 14 -12.08 -23.61 8.23
C ASP A 14 -12.57 -22.41 7.40
N GLY A 15 -11.76 -21.35 7.29
CA GLY A 15 -12.07 -20.13 6.55
C GLY A 15 -12.87 -19.10 7.34
N ASN A 16 -13.11 -19.29 8.64
CA ASN A 16 -13.77 -18.27 9.45
C ASN A 16 -12.81 -17.12 9.74
N ILE A 17 -13.35 -15.90 9.81
CA ILE A 17 -12.58 -14.69 10.06
C ILE A 17 -12.64 -14.32 11.55
N ASN A 18 -11.48 -14.35 12.21
CA ASN A 18 -11.31 -14.00 13.62
C ASN A 18 -10.66 -12.64 13.78
N ILE A 19 -10.91 -11.95 14.90
CA ILE A 19 -10.25 -10.67 15.20
C ILE A 19 -8.80 -10.91 15.61
N ASN A 20 -7.88 -10.08 15.11
CA ASN A 20 -6.49 -10.05 15.55
C ASN A 20 -6.30 -9.11 16.74
N ASP A 21 -6.00 -9.66 17.92
CA ASP A 21 -5.80 -8.85 19.12
C ASP A 21 -4.57 -7.94 19.10
N PHE A 22 -3.62 -8.22 18.22
CA PHE A 22 -2.38 -7.46 18.07
C PHE A 22 -2.34 -6.62 16.78
N ALA A 23 -3.51 -6.36 16.19
CA ALA A 23 -3.62 -5.57 14.97
C ALA A 23 -3.05 -4.15 15.13
N TRP A 24 -2.28 -3.72 14.15
CA TRP A 24 -1.73 -2.37 14.10
C TRP A 24 -2.81 -1.29 13.88
N THR A 25 -3.98 -1.68 13.36
CA THR A 25 -5.15 -0.81 13.28
C THR A 25 -5.65 -0.31 14.63
N LYS A 26 -5.23 -0.93 15.74
CA LYS A 26 -5.49 -0.42 17.11
C LYS A 26 -4.64 0.82 17.47
N ARG A 27 -3.63 1.16 16.65
CA ARG A 27 -2.67 2.25 16.89
C ARG A 27 -2.54 3.25 15.75
N ALA A 28 -2.88 2.85 14.52
CA ALA A 28 -2.80 3.72 13.34
C ALA A 28 -3.91 3.40 12.34
N ASN A 29 -4.26 4.36 11.49
CA ASN A 29 -5.02 4.08 10.27
C ASN A 29 -4.11 3.35 9.29
N MET A 30 -4.56 2.23 8.73
CA MET A 30 -3.73 1.40 7.84
C MET A 30 -4.33 1.30 6.45
N ILE A 31 -3.48 1.45 5.44
CA ILE A 31 -3.79 1.23 4.03
C ILE A 31 -2.93 0.05 3.58
N PHE A 32 -3.56 -0.94 2.96
CA PHE A 32 -2.89 -2.10 2.36
C PHE A 32 -3.03 -1.97 0.85
N VAL A 33 -1.90 -1.91 0.15
CA VAL A 33 -1.85 -1.72 -1.30
C VAL A 33 -1.22 -2.94 -1.93
N GLU A 34 -1.94 -3.58 -2.84
CA GLU A 34 -1.38 -4.62 -3.70
C GLU A 34 -0.75 -3.94 -4.92
N GLN A 35 0.57 -4.08 -5.05
CA GLN A 35 1.36 -3.41 -6.09
C GLN A 35 2.58 -4.28 -6.45
N PRO A 36 3.15 -4.13 -7.67
CA PRO A 36 2.68 -3.28 -8.76
C PRO A 36 1.40 -3.82 -9.44
N ALA A 37 0.94 -3.17 -10.51
CA ALA A 37 -0.13 -3.71 -11.33
C ALA A 37 0.21 -5.15 -11.78
N GLY A 38 -0.76 -6.05 -11.70
CA GLY A 38 -0.63 -7.50 -11.83
C GLY A 38 -0.58 -8.27 -10.50
N VAL A 39 -0.49 -7.59 -9.35
CA VAL A 39 -0.45 -8.25 -8.03
C VAL A 39 -1.84 -8.30 -7.40
N GLY A 40 -2.27 -9.52 -7.03
CA GLY A 40 -3.52 -9.75 -6.28
C GLY A 40 -4.74 -9.27 -7.07
N PHE A 41 -5.45 -8.28 -6.52
CA PHE A 41 -6.62 -7.65 -7.11
C PHE A 41 -6.28 -6.42 -7.97
N SER A 42 -5.04 -5.95 -7.98
CA SER A 42 -4.60 -4.88 -8.87
C SER A 42 -4.32 -5.45 -10.25
N THR A 43 -5.31 -5.47 -11.14
CA THR A 43 -5.20 -6.05 -12.49
C THR A 43 -5.05 -4.98 -13.57
N VAL A 44 -4.46 -5.35 -14.70
CA VAL A 44 -4.46 -4.55 -15.94
C VAL A 44 -5.55 -5.04 -16.89
N SER A 45 -6.05 -4.17 -17.77
CA SER A 45 -7.05 -4.54 -18.78
C SER A 45 -6.42 -5.09 -20.06
N ASP A 46 -5.17 -4.71 -20.34
CA ASP A 46 -4.34 -5.20 -21.43
C ASP A 46 -2.99 -5.63 -20.85
N ASP A 47 -2.51 -6.81 -21.25
CA ASP A 47 -1.21 -7.33 -20.82
C ASP A 47 -0.04 -6.42 -21.26
N ALA A 48 -0.23 -5.61 -22.30
CA ALA A 48 0.74 -4.60 -22.72
C ALA A 48 0.98 -3.53 -21.64
N ASP A 49 0.00 -3.29 -20.75
CA ASP A 49 0.10 -2.35 -19.64
C ASP A 49 0.75 -3.00 -18.39
N LEU A 50 1.09 -4.28 -18.44
CA LEU A 50 1.80 -4.97 -17.36
C LEU A 50 3.29 -4.56 -17.33
N THR A 51 3.54 -3.29 -17.02
CA THR A 51 4.89 -2.74 -16.92
C THR A 51 5.40 -2.89 -15.50
N THR A 52 6.52 -3.60 -15.33
CA THR A 52 7.11 -3.87 -14.02
C THR A 52 8.49 -3.25 -13.89
N GLY A 53 8.80 -2.65 -12.75
CA GLY A 53 10.10 -2.07 -12.42
C GLY A 53 10.01 -1.12 -11.24
N ASP A 54 11.13 -0.85 -10.55
CA ASP A 54 11.14 -0.02 -9.34
C ASP A 54 10.68 1.42 -9.63
N GLU A 55 11.09 2.00 -10.75
CA GLU A 55 10.67 3.35 -11.18
C GLU A 55 9.17 3.42 -11.46
N GLN A 56 8.63 2.47 -12.25
CA GLN A 56 7.22 2.44 -12.60
C GLN A 56 6.35 2.20 -11.36
N ALA A 57 6.71 1.20 -10.54
CA ALA A 57 6.01 0.91 -9.29
C ALA A 57 6.00 2.13 -8.35
N SER A 58 7.09 2.90 -8.31
CA SER A 58 7.17 4.13 -7.52
C SER A 58 6.24 5.22 -8.04
N ALA A 59 6.19 5.42 -9.36
CA ALA A 59 5.30 6.41 -9.98
C ALA A 59 3.82 6.05 -9.72
N ASP A 60 3.45 4.79 -9.91
CA ASP A 60 2.09 4.31 -9.68
C ASP A 60 1.72 4.38 -8.20
N PHE A 61 2.64 4.07 -7.28
CA PHE A 61 2.40 4.21 -5.86
C PHE A 61 2.14 5.67 -5.45
N VAL A 62 2.91 6.62 -5.97
CA VAL A 62 2.68 8.07 -5.73
C VAL A 62 1.30 8.48 -6.25
N ASN A 63 0.94 8.04 -7.47
CA ASN A 63 -0.37 8.32 -8.05
C ASN A 63 -1.50 7.73 -7.19
N ALA A 64 -1.37 6.48 -6.74
CA ALA A 64 -2.35 5.83 -5.89
C ALA A 64 -2.52 6.56 -4.54
N VAL A 65 -1.43 6.99 -3.91
CA VAL A 65 -1.47 7.80 -2.68
C VAL A 65 -2.13 9.15 -2.91
N GLY A 66 -1.82 9.81 -4.03
CA GLY A 66 -2.46 11.07 -4.43
C GLY A 66 -3.97 10.94 -4.57
N VAL A 67 -4.42 9.98 -5.38
CA VAL A 67 -5.84 9.67 -5.60
C VAL A 67 -6.55 9.28 -4.30
N PHE A 68 -5.87 8.51 -3.43
CA PHE A 68 -6.40 8.17 -2.11
C PHE A 68 -6.68 9.44 -1.29
N PHE A 69 -5.71 10.35 -1.19
CA PHE A 69 -5.88 11.58 -0.41
C PHE A 69 -6.79 12.62 -1.09
N ASP A 70 -6.99 12.58 -2.41
CA ASP A 70 -8.04 13.35 -3.07
C ASP A 70 -9.41 12.87 -2.62
N LYS A 71 -9.62 11.55 -2.62
CA LYS A 71 -10.88 10.92 -2.21
C LYS A 71 -11.15 11.04 -0.71
N PHE A 72 -10.11 10.94 0.11
CA PHE A 72 -10.16 10.99 1.57
C PHE A 72 -9.42 12.22 2.12
N SER A 73 -9.75 13.40 1.58
CA SER A 73 -9.06 14.67 1.88
C SER A 73 -9.00 15.03 3.36
N ALA A 74 -9.98 14.60 4.16
CA ALA A 74 -10.00 14.76 5.61
C ALA A 74 -8.79 14.11 6.31
N LEU A 75 -8.14 13.13 5.69
CA LEU A 75 -6.98 12.42 6.26
C LEU A 75 -5.63 13.09 5.97
N ARG A 76 -5.58 14.13 5.10
CA ARG A 76 -4.33 14.78 4.68
C ARG A 76 -3.53 15.42 5.82
N GLY A 77 -4.18 15.77 6.93
CA GLY A 77 -3.52 16.34 8.11
C GLY A 77 -2.78 15.33 8.97
N ASN A 78 -2.93 14.03 8.71
CA ASN A 78 -2.27 12.98 9.49
C ASN A 78 -0.81 12.80 9.05
N GLU A 79 0.04 12.38 9.98
CA GLU A 79 1.36 11.86 9.64
C GLU A 79 1.22 10.62 8.73
N PHE A 80 2.08 10.53 7.71
CA PHE A 80 2.06 9.45 6.73
C PHE A 80 3.37 8.66 6.79
N PHE A 81 3.26 7.33 6.91
CA PHE A 81 4.39 6.41 7.01
C PHE A 81 4.27 5.31 5.97
N VAL A 82 5.40 4.90 5.40
CA VAL A 82 5.50 3.74 4.51
C VAL A 82 6.21 2.61 5.26
N ALA A 83 5.57 1.44 5.34
CA ALA A 83 6.12 0.25 5.97
C ALA A 83 5.97 -0.95 5.04
N SER A 84 6.95 -1.86 5.05
CA SER A 84 6.99 -3.01 4.14
C SER A 84 7.95 -4.09 4.65
N GLU A 85 7.87 -5.30 4.09
CA GLU A 85 8.74 -6.44 4.45
C GLU A 85 9.33 -7.11 3.18
N SER A 86 10.44 -7.84 3.35
CA SER A 86 11.09 -8.65 2.30
C SER A 86 11.55 -7.77 1.12
N TRP A 87 11.12 -8.04 -0.11
CA TRP A 87 11.38 -7.16 -1.27
C TRP A 87 10.81 -5.75 -1.09
N GLY A 88 9.86 -5.58 -0.17
CA GLY A 88 9.45 -4.28 0.34
C GLY A 88 10.62 -3.41 0.81
N GLY A 89 11.73 -3.99 1.29
CA GLY A 89 12.95 -3.25 1.62
C GLY A 89 13.57 -2.50 0.44
N HIS A 90 13.30 -2.91 -0.81
CA HIS A 90 13.59 -2.13 -2.01
C HIS A 90 12.50 -1.08 -2.25
N TYR A 91 11.23 -1.49 -2.22
CA TYR A 91 10.11 -0.61 -2.52
C TYR A 91 9.95 0.56 -1.56
N ALA A 92 9.98 0.37 -0.24
CA ALA A 92 9.70 1.44 0.71
C ALA A 92 10.66 2.64 0.60
N PRO A 93 11.99 2.47 0.47
CA PRO A 93 12.89 3.59 0.20
C PRO A 93 12.62 4.28 -1.14
N TRP A 94 12.36 3.51 -2.20
CA TRP A 94 12.02 4.03 -3.53
C TRP A 94 10.74 4.88 -3.50
N PHE A 95 9.69 4.36 -2.85
CA PHE A 95 8.40 5.02 -2.70
C PHE A 95 8.50 6.27 -1.85
N SER A 96 9.19 6.19 -0.72
CA SER A 96 9.43 7.34 0.16
C SER A 96 10.17 8.45 -0.59
N ARG A 97 11.19 8.11 -1.37
CA ARG A 97 11.92 9.06 -2.21
C ARG A 97 11.02 9.69 -3.27
N ALA A 98 10.16 8.89 -3.92
CA ALA A 98 9.24 9.36 -4.94
C ALA A 98 8.20 10.34 -4.37
N ILE A 99 7.63 10.04 -3.20
CA ILE A 99 6.68 10.93 -2.50
C ILE A 99 7.34 12.27 -2.15
N ILE A 100 8.54 12.25 -1.57
CA ILE A 100 9.27 13.48 -1.21
C ILE A 100 9.53 14.34 -2.46
N ARG A 101 9.90 13.71 -3.58
CA ARG A 101 10.11 14.42 -4.85
C ARG A 101 8.82 15.00 -5.41
N ALA A 102 7.72 14.25 -5.36
CA ALA A 102 6.41 14.73 -5.82
C ALA A 102 5.96 15.94 -5.00
N GLN A 103 6.07 15.89 -3.67
CA GLN A 103 5.75 17.02 -2.80
C GLN A 103 6.60 18.27 -3.09
N ALA A 104 7.87 18.09 -3.46
CA ALA A 104 8.76 19.19 -3.80
C ALA A 104 8.47 19.81 -5.18
N ALA A 105 7.80 19.07 -6.07
CA ALA A 105 7.46 19.53 -7.42
C ALA A 105 6.19 20.40 -7.47
N GLY A 106 5.39 20.42 -6.39
CA GLY A 106 4.06 21.05 -6.35
C GLY A 106 2.96 20.15 -6.88
#